data_AF-A0A967FH64-F1
#
_entry.id   AF-A0A967FH64-F1
#
_cell.length_a   1.000
_cell.length_b   1.000
_cell.length_c   1.000
_cell.angle_alpha   90.00
_cell.angle_beta   90.00
_cell.angle_gamma   90.00
#
_symmetry.space_group_name_H-M   'P 1'
#
loop_
_entity.id
_entity.type
_entity.pdbx_description
1 polymer ?
#
loop_
_entity_poly.entity_id
_entity_poly.type
_entity_poly.pdbx_seq_one_letter_code
_entity_poly.pdbx_strand_id
1 'polypeptide(L)'
;MSKKPQIRQAFVGYSTALKFGLMLVLPVFCGLFAGIFLDRTFGTAPWFMLMLMLFSIIFGPYALYRVATRRNKSGQNKEVD
;
A
#
# COMPACT_ATOMS: atom_id res chain seq x y z
N MET A 1 7.53 -29.76 26.86
CA MET A 1 7.69 -28.84 25.70
C MET A 1 6.32 -28.66 25.05
N SER A 2 5.55 -27.66 25.49
CA SER A 2 4.14 -27.47 25.07
C SER A 2 4.08 -26.73 23.73
N LYS A 3 3.60 -27.41 22.68
CA LYS A 3 3.43 -26.81 21.35
C LYS A 3 2.37 -25.71 21.45
N LYS A 4 2.83 -24.45 21.47
CA LYS A 4 1.95 -23.27 21.44
C LYS A 4 0.98 -23.37 20.24
N PRO A 5 -0.28 -22.93 20.40
CA PRO A 5 -1.34 -23.20 19.42
C PRO A 5 -1.01 -22.55 18.07
N GLN A 6 -0.82 -23.41 17.07
CA GLN A 6 -0.42 -23.08 15.69
C GLN A 6 -1.44 -22.20 14.95
N ILE A 7 -2.70 -22.19 15.42
CA ILE A 7 -3.85 -21.49 14.83
C ILE A 7 -3.64 -19.97 14.74
N ARG A 8 -2.85 -19.40 15.67
CA ARG A 8 -2.55 -17.95 15.68
C ARG A 8 -1.68 -17.51 14.50
N GLN A 9 -0.81 -18.38 13.98
CA GLN A 9 0.13 -17.99 12.92
C GLN A 9 -0.54 -17.91 11.55
N ALA A 10 -1.51 -18.80 11.28
CA ALA A 10 -2.33 -18.74 10.07
C ALA A 10 -3.18 -17.46 10.03
N PHE A 11 -3.78 -17.07 11.15
CA PHE A 11 -4.57 -15.84 11.25
C PHE A 11 -3.71 -14.57 11.10
N VAL A 12 -2.50 -14.57 11.69
CA VAL A 12 -1.56 -13.44 11.56
C VAL A 12 -1.04 -13.30 10.13
N GLY A 13 -0.72 -14.42 9.46
CA GLY A 13 -0.33 -14.42 8.04
C GLY A 13 -1.42 -13.84 7.13
N TYR A 14 -2.67 -14.27 7.33
CA TYR A 14 -3.81 -13.80 6.55
C TYR A 14 -4.07 -12.29 6.73
N SER A 15 -4.07 -11.82 7.98
CA SER A 15 -4.25 -10.39 8.29
C SER A 15 -3.13 -9.51 7.72
N THR A 16 -1.91 -10.05 7.61
CA THR A 16 -0.76 -9.34 7.05
C THR A 16 -0.86 -9.25 5.53
N ALA A 17 -1.20 -10.36 4.87
CA ALA A 17 -1.43 -10.39 3.42
C ALA A 17 -2.55 -9.43 2.99
N LEU A 18 -3.67 -9.42 3.72
CA LEU A 18 -4.77 -8.47 3.50
C LEU A 18 -4.32 -7.01 3.64
N LYS A 19 -3.55 -6.69 4.69
CA LYS A 19 -3.02 -5.32 4.87
C LYS A 19 -2.16 -4.88 3.69
N PHE A 20 -1.28 -5.74 3.19
CA PHE A 20 -0.47 -5.44 2.01
C PHE A 20 -1.30 -5.28 0.75
N GLY A 21 -2.28 -6.18 0.53
CA GLY A 21 -3.21 -6.07 -0.60
C GLY A 21 -3.97 -4.75 -0.58
N LEU A 22 -4.55 -4.38 0.57
CA LEU A 22 -5.23 -3.10 0.74
C LEU A 22 -4.29 -1.91 0.51
N MET A 23 -3.05 -1.98 0.99
CA MET A 23 -2.06 -0.91 0.80
C MET A 23 -1.71 -0.66 -0.66
N LEU A 24 -1.79 -1.68 -1.52
CA LEU A 24 -1.56 -1.59 -2.95
C LEU A 24 -2.80 -1.17 -3.73
N VAL A 25 -3.97 -1.66 -3.32
CA VAL A 25 -5.23 -1.45 -4.04
C VAL A 25 -5.83 -0.07 -3.75
N LEU A 26 -5.83 0.40 -2.49
CA LEU A 26 -6.42 1.69 -2.13
C LEU A 26 -5.87 2.89 -2.91
N PRO A 27 -4.54 3.05 -3.09
CA PRO A 27 -3.98 4.17 -3.85
C PRO A 27 -4.41 4.17 -5.32
N VAL A 28 -4.51 3.00 -5.94
CA VAL A 28 -4.93 2.84 -7.33
C VAL A 28 -6.39 3.25 -7.50
N PHE A 29 -7.28 2.75 -6.63
CA PHE A 29 -8.69 3.15 -6.66
C PHE A 29 -8.87 4.65 -6.39
N CYS A 30 -8.14 5.20 -5.41
CA CYS A 30 -8.21 6.61 -5.06
C CYS A 30 -7.73 7.50 -6.22
N GLY A 31 -6.62 7.15 -6.88
CA GLY A 31 -6.10 7.88 -8.03
C GLY A 31 -6.98 7.76 -9.28
N LEU A 32 -7.64 6.61 -9.48
CA LEU A 32 -8.60 6.43 -10.56
C LEU A 32 -9.85 7.29 -10.35
N PHE A 33 -10.41 7.28 -9.14
CA PHE A 33 -11.59 8.08 -8.79
C PHE A 33 -11.29 9.58 -8.84
N ALA A 34 -10.15 9.99 -8.28
CA ALA A 34 -9.70 11.37 -8.34
C ALA A 34 -9.42 11.81 -9.79
N GLY A 35 -8.83 10.93 -10.61
CA GLY A 35 -8.60 11.18 -12.04
C GLY A 35 -9.90 11.44 -12.79
N ILE A 36 -10.91 10.58 -12.64
CA ILE A 36 -12.21 10.71 -13.31
C ILE A 36 -12.98 11.94 -12.82
N PHE A 37 -12.94 12.23 -11.51
CA PHE A 37 -13.62 13.39 -10.93
C PHE A 37 -13.01 14.70 -11.46
N LEU A 38 -11.69 14.74 -11.56
CA LEU A 38 -10.97 15.92 -12.05
C LEU A 38 -11.18 16.12 -13.55
N ASP A 39 -11.22 15.03 -14.34
CA ASP A 39 -11.53 15.06 -15.77
C ASP A 39 -12.92 15.66 -16.04
N ARG A 40 -13.92 15.29 -15.24
CA ARG A 40 -15.29 15.85 -15.33
C ARG A 40 -15.38 17.32 -14.90
N THR A 41 -14.48 17.77 -14.04
CA THR A 41 -14.49 19.15 -13.51
C THR A 41 -13.85 20.13 -14.48
N PHE A 42 -12.80 19.71 -15.20
CA PHE A 42 -12.05 20.60 -16.10
C PHE A 42 -12.54 20.57 -17.56
N GLY A 43 -13.32 19.58 -17.97
CA GLY A 43 -13.89 19.51 -19.33
C GLY A 43 -12.85 19.42 -20.45
N THR A 44 -11.57 19.24 -20.09
CA THR A 44 -10.47 19.00 -21.00
C THR A 44 -10.34 17.49 -21.25
N ALA A 45 -9.98 17.10 -22.48
CA ALA A 45 -9.69 15.72 -22.88
C ALA A 45 -8.80 14.99 -21.85
N PRO A 46 -8.76 13.63 -21.79
CA PRO A 46 -8.37 12.80 -20.63
C PRO A 46 -6.88 12.85 -20.24
N TRP A 47 -6.36 14.06 -20.05
CA TRP A 47 -4.97 14.38 -19.76
C TRP A 47 -4.70 14.33 -18.26
N PHE A 48 -5.64 14.83 -17.46
CA PHE A 48 -5.52 14.77 -15.99
C PHE A 48 -5.66 13.32 -15.48
N MET A 49 -6.52 12.53 -16.11
CA MET A 49 -6.59 11.08 -15.86
C MET A 49 -5.22 10.41 -16.13
N LEU A 50 -4.54 10.75 -17.22
CA LEU A 50 -3.22 10.20 -17.56
C LEU A 50 -2.15 10.56 -16.51
N MET A 51 -2.13 11.83 -16.07
CA MET A 51 -1.18 12.30 -15.05
C MET A 51 -1.43 11.67 -13.68
N LEU A 52 -2.69 11.54 -13.25
CA LEU A 52 -3.04 10.87 -11.99
C LEU A 52 -2.82 9.35 -12.03
N MET A 53 -3.02 8.72 -13.19
CA MET A 53 -2.69 7.32 -13.40
C MET A 53 -1.17 7.09 -13.26
N LEU A 54 -0.36 7.96 -13.86
CA LEU A 54 1.09 7.90 -13.72
C LEU A 54 1.54 8.13 -12.27
N PHE A 55 0.94 9.11 -11.60
CA PHE A 55 1.16 9.34 -10.17
C PHE A 55 0.81 8.13 -9.32
N SER A 56 -0.30 7.45 -9.59
CA SER A 56 -0.73 6.26 -8.83
C SER A 56 0.23 5.09 -8.98
N ILE A 57 0.74 4.86 -10.20
CA ILE A 57 1.73 3.82 -10.48
C ILE A 57 3.03 4.07 -9.71
N ILE A 58 3.43 5.32 -9.51
CA ILE A 58 4.65 5.67 -8.77
C ILE A 58 4.39 5.66 -7.26
N PHE A 59 3.26 6.21 -6.81
CA PHE A 59 2.97 6.43 -5.40
C PHE A 59 2.61 5.14 -4.66
N GLY A 60 1.93 4.18 -5.31
CA GLY A 60 1.59 2.90 -4.69
C GLY A 60 2.81 2.09 -4.23
N PRO A 61 3.73 1.75 -5.15
CA PRO A 61 4.98 1.06 -4.80
C PRO A 61 5.87 1.88 -3.88
N TYR A 62 5.90 3.20 -4.02
CA TYR A 62 6.67 4.09 -3.14
C TYR A 62 6.17 4.03 -1.68
N ALA A 63 4.85 4.05 -1.48
CA ALA A 63 4.25 3.91 -0.15
C ALA A 63 4.57 2.54 0.47
N LEU A 64 4.50 1.46 -0.33
CA LEU A 64 4.89 0.13 0.10
C LEU A 64 6.38 0.06 0.47
N TYR A 65 7.26 0.58 -0.39
CA TYR A 65 8.71 0.63 -0.17
C TYR A 65 9.03 1.39 1.12
N ARG A 66 8.41 2.56 1.33
CA ARG A 66 8.58 3.35 2.56
C ARG A 66 8.20 2.56 3.82
N VAL A 67 7.15 1.76 3.76
CA VAL A 67 6.68 0.94 4.90
C VAL A 67 7.57 -0.28 5.12
N ALA A 68 7.99 -0.95 4.03
CA ALA A 68 8.90 -2.09 4.07
C ALA A 68 10.28 -1.70 4.62
N THR A 69 10.83 -0.57 4.17
CA THR A 69 12.14 -0.05 4.62
C THR A 69 12.09 0.43 6.07
N ARG A 70 10.96 1.00 6.53
CA ARG A 70 10.78 1.38 7.95
C ARG A 70 10.74 0.16 8.87
N ARG A 71 10.14 -0.96 8.46
CA ARG A 71 10.16 -2.21 9.24
C ARG A 71 11.58 -2.76 9.43
N ASN A 72 12.43 -2.68 8.39
CA ASN A 72 13.83 -3.09 8.52
C ASN A 72 14.63 -2.20 9.48
N LYS A 73 14.36 -0.88 9.48
CA LYS A 73 15.05 0.06 10.38
C LYS A 73 14.65 -0.10 11.86
N SER A 74 13.46 -0.62 12.14
CA SER A 74 13.01 -0.91 13.52
C SER A 74 13.47 -2.26 14.06
N GLY A 75 13.83 -3.21 13.19
CA GLY A 75 14.42 -4.50 13.58
C GLY A 75 15.89 -4.41 13.98
N GLN A 76 16.64 -3.46 13.40
CA GLN A 76 18.07 -3.29 13.67
C GLN A 76 18.38 -2.52 14.97
N ASN A 77 17.47 -1.66 15.46
CA ASN A 77 17.70 -0.81 16.64
C ASN A 77 17.31 -1.48 17.98
N LYS A 78 17.19 -2.81 18.01
CA LYS A 78 16.86 -3.60 19.20
C LYS A 78 17.90 -4.69 19.50
N GLU A 79 18.95 -4.80 18.68
CA GLU A 79 20.07 -5.73 18.87
C GLU A 79 21.38 -5.03 19.29
N VAL A 80 21.37 -3.70 19.44
CA VAL A 80 22.57 -2.90 19.78
C VAL A 80 22.44 -2.16 21.12
N ASP A 81 21.36 -2.39 21.88
CA ASP A 81 21.22 -1.89 23.28
C ASP A 81 20.90 -3.04 24.24
#